data_AF-A0A537NST6-F1
#
_entry.id   AF-A0A537NST6-F1
#
_cell.length_a   1.000
_cell.length_b   1.000
_cell.length_c   1.000
_cell.angle_alpha   90.00
_cell.angle_beta   90.00
_cell.angle_gamma   90.00
#
_symmetry.space_group_name_H-M   'P 1'
#
loop_
_entity.id
_entity.type
_entity.pdbx_description
1 polymer ?
#
loop_
_entity_poly.entity_id
_entity_poly.type
_entity_poly.pdbx_seq_one_letter_code
_entity_poly.pdbx_strand_id
1 'polypeptide(L)'
;MMLGVRPHAVRIGKQGLKARVVTCQWLGDQTHIASEIAGRTVVSVSHEQIAAKPASEVFLGIEPGDLHIFSSGNGAAIAHGAQLV
;
A
#
# COMPACT_ATOMS: atom_id res chain seq x y z
N MET A 1 16.82 -5.46 3.34
CA MET A 1 15.89 -4.59 4.07
C MET A 1 14.47 -4.88 3.60
N MET A 2 13.49 -4.85 4.49
CA MET A 2 12.07 -4.99 4.16
C MET A 2 11.34 -3.69 4.51
N LEU A 3 10.37 -3.31 3.68
CA LEU A 3 9.51 -2.15 3.88
C LEU A 3 8.10 -2.63 4.23
N GLY A 4 7.55 -2.12 5.32
CA GLY A 4 6.17 -2.35 5.72
C GLY A 4 5.36 -1.06 5.70
N VAL A 5 4.08 -1.17 5.38
CA VAL A 5 3.10 -0.07 5.46
C VAL A 5 1.76 -0.69 5.83
N ARG A 6 0.95 0.02 6.62
CA ARG A 6 -0.41 -0.44 6.93
C ARG A 6 -1.33 -0.20 5.73
N PRO A 7 -2.26 -1.11 5.40
CA PRO A 7 -3.14 -0.94 4.23
C PRO A 7 -3.92 0.37 4.21
N HIS A 8 -4.38 0.86 5.37
CA HIS A 8 -5.10 2.14 5.49
C HIS A 8 -4.21 3.38 5.25
N ALA A 9 -2.89 3.23 5.28
CA ALA A 9 -1.93 4.30 4.97
C ALA A 9 -1.52 4.30 3.48
N VAL A 10 -1.91 3.29 2.71
CA VAL A 10 -1.72 3.26 1.25
C VAL A 10 -2.92 3.93 0.60
N ARG A 11 -2.74 5.15 0.11
CA ARG A 11 -3.81 5.96 -0.51
C ARG A 11 -3.84 5.72 -2.02
N ILE A 12 -5.05 5.66 -2.59
CA ILE A 12 -5.24 5.66 -4.05
C ILE A 12 -5.37 7.11 -4.52
N GLY A 13 -4.64 7.48 -5.57
CA GLY A 13 -4.65 8.84 -6.09
C GLY A 13 -4.42 8.92 -7.60
N LYS A 14 -4.14 10.15 -8.05
CA LYS A 14 -3.84 10.47 -9.46
C LYS A 14 -2.34 10.51 -9.77
N GLN A 15 -1.50 10.46 -8.74
CA GLN A 15 -0.04 10.54 -8.82
C GLN A 15 0.57 9.67 -7.73
N GLY A 16 1.84 9.31 -7.89
CA GLY A 16 2.59 8.48 -6.93
C GLY A 16 3.14 7.23 -7.58
N LEU A 17 3.26 6.17 -6.79
CA LEU A 17 3.80 4.90 -7.23
C LEU A 17 2.77 4.18 -8.12
N LYS A 18 3.13 3.97 -9.39
CA LYS A 18 2.26 3.26 -10.35
C LYS A 18 2.17 1.77 -9.97
N ALA A 19 0.96 1.25 -9.87
CA ALA A 19 0.67 -0.15 -9.59
C ALA A 19 -0.44 -0.68 -10.51
N ARG A 20 -0.44 -2.00 -10.73
CA ARG A 20 -1.46 -2.69 -11.53
C ARG A 20 -2.51 -3.30 -10.63
N VAL A 21 -3.78 -3.00 -10.84
CA VAL A 21 -4.88 -3.57 -10.06
C VAL A 21 -4.98 -5.06 -10.30
N VAL A 22 -4.99 -5.84 -9.23
CA VAL A 22 -5.31 -7.27 -9.25
C VAL A 22 -6.79 -7.45 -8.93
N THR A 23 -7.27 -6.77 -7.89
CA THR A 23 -8.58 -6.98 -7.28
C THR A 23 -9.07 -5.66 -6.66
N CYS A 24 -10.37 -5.38 -6.76
CA CYS A 24 -11.02 -4.20 -6.20
C CYS A 24 -12.39 -4.62 -5.66
N GLN A 25 -12.55 -4.63 -4.35
CA GLN A 25 -13.74 -5.15 -3.68
C GLN A 25 -14.37 -4.09 -2.79
N TRP A 26 -15.61 -3.72 -3.08
CA TRP A 26 -16.45 -2.95 -2.16
C TRP A 26 -17.02 -3.90 -1.11
N LEU A 27 -16.79 -3.58 0.17
CA LEU A 27 -17.18 -4.41 1.30
C LEU A 27 -18.36 -3.83 2.11
N GLY A 28 -18.92 -2.69 1.70
CA GLY A 28 -20.10 -2.07 2.32
C GLY A 28 -19.83 -0.67 2.87
N ASP A 29 -18.67 -0.47 3.51
CA ASP A 29 -18.20 0.82 4.03
C ASP A 29 -16.75 1.14 3.61
N GLN A 30 -16.07 0.17 3.01
CA GLN A 30 -14.69 0.27 2.55
C GLN A 30 -14.48 -0.42 1.20
N THR A 31 -13.55 0.10 0.40
CA THR A 31 -12.98 -0.61 -0.75
C THR A 31 -11.61 -1.14 -0.40
N HIS A 32 -11.41 -2.45 -0.59
CA HIS A 32 -10.10 -3.09 -0.55
C HIS A 32 -9.56 -3.26 -1.97
N ILE A 33 -8.36 -2.75 -2.21
CA ILE A 33 -7.70 -2.82 -3.52
C ILE A 33 -6.38 -3.54 -3.36
N ALA A 34 -6.27 -4.72 -3.97
CA ALA A 34 -4.99 -5.40 -4.13
C ALA A 34 -4.37 -4.96 -5.46
N SER A 35 -3.11 -4.53 -5.41
CA SER A 35 -2.37 -4.08 -6.58
C SER A 35 -0.95 -4.64 -6.57
N GLU A 36 -0.39 -4.83 -7.76
CA GLU A 36 0.99 -5.28 -7.94
C GLU A 36 1.90 -4.10 -8.27
N ILE A 37 3.01 -4.02 -7.54
CA ILE A 37 4.10 -3.09 -7.77
C ILE A 37 5.43 -3.78 -7.47
N ALA A 38 6.43 -3.59 -8.33
CA ALA A 38 7.77 -4.19 -8.17
C ALA A 38 7.73 -5.72 -7.91
N GLY A 39 6.80 -6.44 -8.54
CA GLY A 39 6.63 -7.90 -8.38
C GLY A 39 6.07 -8.32 -7.02
N ARG A 40 5.48 -7.41 -6.26
CA ARG A 40 4.87 -7.65 -4.94
C ARG A 40 3.44 -7.12 -4.89
N THR A 41 2.60 -7.75 -4.07
CA THR A 41 1.24 -7.28 -3.82
C THR A 41 1.22 -6.29 -2.67
N VAL A 42 0.54 -5.17 -2.87
CA VAL A 42 0.22 -4.17 -1.84
C VAL A 42 -1.31 -4.03 -1.77
N VAL A 43 -1.83 -3.96 -0.55
CA VAL A 43 -3.26 -3.75 -0.30
C VAL A 43 -3.47 -2.32 0.20
N SER A 44 -4.44 -1.64 -0.42
CA SER A 44 -4.98 -0.36 0.03
C SER A 44 -6.39 -0.54 0.57
N VAL A 45 -6.73 0.22 1.61
CA VAL A 45 -8.09 0.31 2.15
C VAL A 45 -8.55 1.76 2.08
N SER A 46 -9.67 2.00 1.40
CA SER A 46 -10.33 3.32 1.30
C SER A 46 -11.72 3.26 1.90
N HIS A 47 -12.17 4.37 2.51
CA HIS A 47 -13.58 4.54 2.93
C HIS A 47 -14.49 5.03 1.79
N GLU A 48 -13.90 5.35 0.63
CA GLU A 48 -14.66 5.69 -0.57
C GLU A 48 -14.97 4.42 -1.37
N GLN A 49 -16.13 4.40 -2.02
CA GLN A 49 -16.45 3.36 -3.00
C GLN A 49 -15.65 3.57 -4.28
N ILE A 50 -14.60 2.78 -4.46
CA ILE A 50 -13.72 2.81 -5.64
C ILE A 50 -14.06 1.63 -6.55
N ALA A 51 -14.18 1.89 -7.85
CA ALA A 51 -14.49 0.91 -8.89
C ALA A 51 -13.33 0.75 -9.89
N ALA A 52 -12.15 0.34 -9.40
CA ALA A 52 -10.99 0.09 -10.24
C ALA A 52 -11.12 -1.28 -10.95
N LYS A 53 -10.75 -1.35 -12.23
CA LYS A 53 -10.87 -2.58 -13.01
C LYS A 53 -9.62 -3.45 -12.83
N PRO A 54 -9.73 -4.79 -12.73
CA PRO A 54 -8.57 -5.65 -12.83
C PRO A 54 -7.73 -5.33 -14.06
N ALA A 55 -6.41 -5.44 -13.91
CA ALA A 55 -5.39 -5.05 -14.88
C ALA A 55 -5.30 -3.56 -15.24
N SER A 56 -6.14 -2.67 -14.71
CA SER A 56 -5.95 -1.23 -14.89
C SER A 56 -4.81 -0.69 -14.03
N GLU A 57 -4.33 0.51 -14.37
CA GLU A 57 -3.36 1.24 -13.56
C GLU A 57 -4.05 2.01 -12.41
N VAL A 58 -3.37 2.10 -11.27
CA VAL A 58 -3.67 3.00 -10.16
C VAL A 58 -2.37 3.63 -9.65
N PHE A 59 -2.47 4.75 -8.94
CA PHE A 59 -1.34 5.37 -8.28
C PHE A 59 -1.48 5.25 -6.76
N LEU A 60 -0.44 4.75 -6.11
CA LEU A 60 -0.33 4.57 -4.67
C LEU A 60 0.45 5.76 -4.07
N GLY A 61 -0.18 6.45 -3.13
CA GLY A 61 0.44 7.44 -2.26
C GLY A 61 0.76 6.81 -0.90
N ILE A 62 1.99 6.96 -0.43
CA ILE A 62 2.42 6.49 0.89
C ILE A 62 3.28 7.61 1.49
N GLU A 63 2.90 8.09 2.67
CA GLU A 63 3.72 9.08 3.37
C GLU A 63 4.94 8.41 4.01
N PRO A 64 6.13 9.02 3.97
CA PRO A 64 7.32 8.46 4.61
C PRO A 64 7.12 8.17 6.10
N GLY A 65 6.26 8.92 6.79
CA GLY A 65 5.94 8.71 8.21
C GLY A 65 5.18 7.42 8.51
N ASP A 66 4.49 6.84 7.52
CA ASP A 66 3.71 5.60 7.66
C ASP A 66 4.51 4.34 7.30
N LEU A 67 5.78 4.51 6.92
CA LEU A 67 6.67 3.42 6.54
C LEU A 67 7.34 2.81 7.75
N HIS A 68 7.53 1.49 7.70
CA HIS A 68 8.30 0.74 8.67
C HIS A 68 9.45 0.06 7.98
N ILE A 69 10.64 0.14 8.57
CA ILE A 69 11.84 -0.50 8.04
C ILE A 69 12.22 -1.67 8.92
N PHE A 70 12.47 -2.82 8.31
CA PHE A 70 12.91 -4.02 9.00
C PHE A 70 14.20 -4.58 8.40
N SER A 71 15.03 -5.16 9.26
CA SER A 71 16.20 -5.93 8.87
C SER A 71 15.77 -7.18 8.09
N SER A 72 16.38 -7.43 6.93
CA SER A 72 16.12 -8.67 6.17
C SER A 72 16.78 -9.90 6.77
N GLY A 73 17.75 -9.74 7.68
CA GLY A 73 18.45 -10.88 8.29
C GLY A 73 17.66 -11.55 9.40
N ASN A 74 16.98 -10.76 10.23
CA ASN A 74 16.29 -11.24 11.44
C ASN A 74 14.87 -10.69 11.61
N GLY A 75 14.39 -9.83 10.72
CA GLY A 75 13.05 -9.22 10.80
C GLY A 75 12.91 -8.14 11.88
N ALA A 76 13.99 -7.75 12.58
CA ALA A 76 13.92 -6.72 13.61
C ALA A 76 13.52 -5.37 13.01
N ALA A 77 12.70 -4.61 13.74
CA ALA A 77 12.37 -3.24 13.39
C ALA A 77 13.63 -2.37 13.48
N ILE A 78 13.84 -1.54 12.47
CA ILE A 78 14.93 -0.56 12.38
C ILE A 78 14.36 0.85 12.52
N ALA A 79 13.21 1.13 11.90
CA ALA A 79 12.59 2.45 11.94
C ALA A 79 11.06 2.40 11.86
N HIS A 80 10.44 3.38 12.50
CA HIS A 80 9.03 3.78 12.33
C HIS A 80 9.02 5.21 11.77
N GLY A 81 8.62 5.36 10.52
CA GLY A 81 8.73 6.62 9.79
C GLY A 81 10.17 7.15 9.79
N ALA A 82 10.33 8.39 10.26
CA ALA A 82 11.64 9.04 10.37
C ALA A 82 12.40 8.72 11.68
N GLN A 83 11.86 7.88 12.56
CA GLN A 83 12.45 7.57 13.87
C GLN A 83 13.02 6.15 13.91
N LEU A 84 14.25 6.01 14.42
CA LEU A 84 14.88 4.72 14.69
C LEU A 84 14.28 4.06 15.94
N VAL A 85 14.38 2.73 15.99
CA VAL A 85 13.86 1.87 17.07
C VAL A 85 14.98 1.28 17.88
#